data_AF-A0A842MF43-F1
#
_entry.id   AF-A0A842MF43-F1
#
_cell.length_a   1.000
_cell.length_b   1.000
_cell.length_c   1.000
_cell.angle_alpha   90.00
_cell.angle_beta   90.00
_cell.angle_gamma   90.00
#
_symmetry.space_group_name_H-M   'P 1'
#
loop_
_entity.id
_entity.type
_entity.pdbx_description
1 polymer ?
#
loop_
_entity_poly.entity_id
_entity_poly.type
_entity_poly.pdbx_seq_one_letter_code
_entity_poly.pdbx_strand_id
1 'polypeptide(L)'
;MPVALWFGIWGCIAGYFSCVFMGLYFGMPLDFMIVWSLADLFEGLVPLIIYRSLRISPAAPLKNPKRTYALAGLLALNVVASAVALTNAMAEAFIATFFTGIAIYAALVATEDRKTWLVWLAVGVFLASLVSGIFGVGALALFGSVPMGVFPTALFGWVFGDIMVLITIGTILTLVVTPYLMRTVIYVRELFS
;
A
#
# COMPACT_ATOMS: atom_id res chain seq x y z
N MET A 1 4.42 -0.39 0.41
CA MET A 1 4.58 -1.85 0.13
C MET A 1 5.42 -2.27 -1.13
N PRO A 2 5.11 -1.94 -2.42
CA PRO A 2 5.81 -2.55 -3.59
C PRO A 2 7.33 -2.35 -3.62
N VAL A 3 7.78 -1.16 -3.20
CA VAL A 3 9.20 -0.80 -3.11
C VAL A 3 9.97 -1.74 -2.17
N ALA A 4 9.35 -2.17 -1.07
CA ALA A 4 9.93 -3.17 -0.16
C ALA A 4 10.10 -4.53 -0.84
N LEU A 5 9.15 -4.96 -1.68
CA LEU A 5 9.28 -6.21 -2.43
C LEU A 5 10.38 -6.17 -3.52
N TRP A 6 10.73 -4.99 -4.00
CA TRP A 6 11.76 -4.79 -5.01
C TRP A 6 13.16 -4.68 -4.42
N PHE A 7 13.30 -3.96 -3.30
CA PHE A 7 14.59 -3.60 -2.72
C PHE A 7 14.83 -4.22 -1.34
N GLY A 8 13.97 -5.13 -0.90
CA GLY A 8 14.07 -5.76 0.41
C GLY A 8 13.95 -4.73 1.54
N ILE A 9 14.77 -4.89 2.58
CA ILE A 9 14.81 -4.00 3.74
C ILE A 9 15.22 -2.58 3.34
N TRP A 10 16.02 -2.41 2.29
CA TRP A 10 16.33 -1.06 1.78
C TRP A 10 15.08 -0.32 1.31
N GLY A 11 14.11 -1.03 0.73
CA GLY A 11 12.82 -0.46 0.37
C GLY A 11 11.97 -0.07 1.59
N CYS A 12 12.01 -0.86 2.66
CA CYS A 12 11.36 -0.52 3.94
C CYS A 12 11.98 0.74 4.56
N ILE A 13 13.32 0.81 4.59
CA ILE A 13 14.08 1.96 5.10
C ILE A 13 13.79 3.21 4.26
N ALA A 14 13.72 3.08 2.94
CA ALA A 14 13.35 4.17 2.05
C ALA A 14 11.93 4.70 2.35
N GLY A 15 10.97 3.80 2.59
CA GLY A 15 9.62 4.17 3.03
C GLY A 15 9.64 4.99 4.33
N TYR A 16 10.31 4.47 5.37
CA TYR A 16 10.48 5.18 6.64
C TYR A 16 11.05 6.59 6.47
N PHE A 17 12.20 6.73 5.80
CA PHE A 17 12.83 8.04 5.63
C PHE A 17 12.03 8.98 4.73
N SER A 18 11.30 8.45 3.73
CA SER A 18 10.44 9.28 2.89
C SER A 18 9.37 10.00 3.71
N CYS A 19 8.79 9.33 4.72
CA CYS A 19 7.79 9.93 5.59
C CYS A 19 8.39 10.89 6.61
N VAL A 20 9.60 10.61 7.11
CA VAL A 20 10.35 11.59 7.92
C VAL A 20 10.62 12.88 7.13
N PHE A 21 11.13 12.77 5.89
CA PHE A 21 11.42 13.95 5.06
C PHE A 21 10.15 14.70 4.65
N MET A 22 9.07 13.98 4.35
CA MET A 22 7.77 14.58 4.07
C MET A 22 7.25 15.36 5.28
N GLY A 23 7.30 14.78 6.47
CA GLY A 23 6.88 15.48 7.69
C GLY A 23 7.71 16.74 7.95
N LEU A 24 9.03 16.67 7.72
CA LEU A 24 9.94 17.81 7.91
C LEU A 24 9.58 18.93 6.94
N TYR A 25 9.26 18.59 5.69
CA TYR A 25 8.81 19.53 4.68
C TYR A 25 7.51 20.24 5.08
N PHE A 26 6.57 19.52 5.72
CA PHE A 26 5.32 20.10 6.24
C PHE A 26 5.45 20.74 7.63
N GLY A 27 6.65 20.78 8.22
CA GLY A 27 6.89 21.39 9.53
C GLY A 27 6.27 20.63 10.71
N MET A 28 6.09 19.31 10.59
CA MET A 28 5.55 18.48 11.68
C MET A 28 6.57 18.30 12.83
N PRO A 29 6.10 18.02 14.06
CA PRO A 29 6.99 17.71 15.20
C PRO A 29 7.83 16.45 14.99
N LEU A 30 9.11 16.47 15.41
CA LEU A 30 10.07 15.39 15.15
C LEU A 30 9.69 14.07 15.82
N ASP A 31 9.21 14.14 17.05
CA ASP A 31 8.66 13.00 17.79
C ASP A 31 7.49 12.35 17.06
N PHE A 32 6.55 13.15 16.56
CA PHE A 32 5.43 12.67 15.74
C PHE A 32 5.93 11.96 14.48
N MET A 33 6.83 12.58 13.73
CA MET A 33 7.32 12.04 12.44
C MET A 33 8.07 10.71 12.60
N ILE A 34 8.91 10.60 13.62
CA ILE A 34 9.68 9.37 13.89
C ILE A 34 8.72 8.23 14.22
N VAL A 35 7.69 8.48 15.03
CA VAL A 35 6.70 7.45 15.38
C VAL A 35 5.80 7.11 14.20
N TRP A 36 5.33 8.13 13.48
CA TRP A 36 4.45 7.99 12.32
C TRP A 36 5.10 7.17 11.20
N SER A 37 6.35 7.47 10.86
CA SER A 37 7.09 6.77 9.78
C SER A 37 7.38 5.30 10.06
N LEU A 38 7.30 4.84 11.32
CA LEU A 38 7.37 3.41 11.63
C LEU A 38 6.19 2.63 11.02
N ALA A 39 5.03 3.27 10.83
CA ALA A 39 3.90 2.64 10.16
C ALA A 39 4.29 2.17 8.74
N ASP A 40 4.90 3.06 7.94
CA ASP A 40 5.35 2.74 6.57
C ASP A 40 6.49 1.71 6.55
N LEU A 41 7.37 1.73 7.57
CA LEU A 41 8.39 0.70 7.74
C LEU A 41 7.73 -0.69 7.86
N PHE A 42 6.75 -0.83 8.77
CA PHE A 42 6.06 -2.10 9.00
C PHE A 42 5.13 -2.49 7.86
N GLU A 43 4.49 -1.52 7.22
CA GLU A 43 3.64 -1.71 6.03
C GLU A 43 4.42 -2.38 4.89
N GLY A 44 5.71 -2.04 4.73
CA GLY A 44 6.61 -2.71 3.79
C GLY A 44 7.23 -4.00 4.34
N LEU A 45 7.67 -3.99 5.60
CA LEU A 45 8.47 -5.07 6.20
C LEU A 45 7.68 -6.37 6.38
N VAL A 46 6.43 -6.29 6.87
CA VAL A 46 5.64 -7.49 7.14
C VAL A 46 5.32 -8.25 5.85
N PRO A 47 4.80 -7.60 4.78
CA PRO A 47 4.61 -8.28 3.50
C PRO A 47 5.92 -8.80 2.92
N LEU A 48 7.03 -8.06 3.02
CA LEU A 48 8.33 -8.54 2.57
C LEU A 48 8.71 -9.86 3.24
N ILE A 49 8.67 -9.94 4.57
CA ILE A 49 9.00 -11.16 5.31
C ILE A 49 8.11 -12.32 4.87
N ILE A 50 6.81 -12.09 4.69
CA ILE A 50 5.87 -13.13 4.28
C ILE A 50 6.16 -13.61 2.85
N TYR A 51 6.36 -12.70 1.90
CA TYR A 51 6.66 -13.06 0.51
C TYR A 51 7.96 -13.86 0.41
N ARG A 52 9.00 -13.48 1.18
CA ARG A 52 10.29 -14.18 1.18
C ARG A 52 10.21 -15.53 1.89
N SER A 53 9.61 -15.60 3.07
CA SER A 53 9.47 -16.85 3.82
C SER A 53 8.64 -17.90 3.09
N LEU A 54 7.58 -17.46 2.39
CA LEU A 54 6.72 -18.33 1.59
C LEU A 54 7.19 -18.50 0.13
N ARG A 55 8.33 -17.89 -0.24
CA ARG A 55 8.92 -17.91 -1.60
C ARG A 55 7.92 -17.52 -2.69
N ILE A 56 7.07 -16.54 -2.40
CA ILE A 56 6.05 -16.04 -3.31
C ILE A 56 6.70 -15.05 -4.27
N SER A 57 6.50 -15.25 -5.57
CA SER A 57 6.94 -14.29 -6.58
C SER A 57 6.06 -13.04 -6.54
N PRO A 58 6.64 -11.83 -6.45
CA PRO A 58 5.87 -10.60 -6.53
C PRO A 58 5.41 -10.27 -7.95
N ALA A 59 6.02 -10.86 -8.99
CA ALA A 59 5.52 -10.79 -10.35
C ALA A 59 4.57 -11.97 -10.64
N ALA A 60 3.36 -11.62 -11.07
CA ALA A 60 2.38 -12.58 -11.56
C ALA A 60 2.42 -12.64 -13.10
N PRO A 61 2.51 -13.83 -13.71
CA PRO A 61 2.30 -13.94 -15.16
C PRO A 61 0.84 -13.58 -15.48
N LEU A 62 0.64 -12.77 -16.53
CA LEU A 62 -0.69 -12.33 -16.95
C LEU A 62 -1.29 -13.30 -17.96
N LYS A 63 -2.48 -13.80 -17.65
CA LYS A 63 -3.32 -14.62 -18.54
C LYS A 63 -4.02 -13.76 -19.58
N ASN A 64 -4.49 -12.57 -19.23
CA ASN A 64 -5.28 -11.70 -20.10
C ASN A 64 -4.74 -10.26 -20.11
N PRO A 65 -3.50 -10.03 -20.61
CA PRO A 65 -2.77 -8.77 -20.43
C PRO A 65 -3.57 -7.54 -20.90
N LYS A 66 -4.23 -7.59 -22.06
CA LYS A 66 -5.01 -6.45 -22.57
C LYS A 66 -6.13 -6.01 -21.61
N ARG A 67 -6.89 -6.97 -21.06
CA ARG A 67 -7.99 -6.68 -20.14
C ARG A 67 -7.45 -6.21 -18.79
N THR A 68 -6.39 -6.84 -18.31
CA THR A 68 -5.75 -6.51 -17.04
C THR A 68 -5.16 -5.10 -17.05
N TYR A 69 -4.48 -4.70 -18.11
CA TYR A 69 -4.00 -3.32 -18.26
C TYR A 69 -5.15 -2.31 -18.41
N ALA A 70 -6.25 -2.68 -19.07
CA ALA A 70 -7.43 -1.80 -19.15
C ALA A 70 -8.04 -1.56 -17.76
N LEU A 71 -8.20 -2.64 -16.97
CA LEU A 71 -8.68 -2.55 -15.58
C LEU A 71 -7.71 -1.79 -14.67
N ALA A 72 -6.40 -1.97 -14.85
CA ALA A 72 -5.39 -1.17 -14.15
C ALA A 72 -5.48 0.32 -14.52
N GLY A 73 -5.76 0.64 -15.79
CA GLY A 73 -6.05 2.00 -16.23
C GLY A 73 -7.30 2.59 -15.55
N LEU A 74 -8.36 1.80 -15.40
CA LEU A 74 -9.55 2.21 -14.65
C LEU A 74 -9.24 2.42 -13.15
N LEU A 75 -8.41 1.58 -12.53
CA LEU A 75 -7.93 1.82 -11.17
C LEU A 75 -7.15 3.13 -11.06
N ALA A 76 -6.33 3.47 -12.06
CA ALA A 76 -5.59 4.72 -12.10
C ALA A 76 -6.53 5.94 -12.19
N LEU A 77 -7.57 5.88 -13.02
CA LEU A 77 -8.59 6.93 -13.09
C LEU A 77 -9.37 7.03 -11.77
N ASN A 78 -9.70 5.90 -11.15
CA ASN A 78 -10.41 5.85 -9.89
C ASN A 78 -9.61 6.47 -8.75
N VAL A 79 -8.29 6.25 -8.67
CA VAL A 79 -7.47 6.88 -7.62
C VAL A 79 -7.34 8.39 -7.82
N VAL A 80 -7.29 8.87 -9.07
CA VAL A 80 -7.33 10.31 -9.37
C VAL A 80 -8.66 10.91 -8.91
N ALA A 81 -9.79 10.27 -9.24
CA ALA A 81 -11.10 10.70 -8.77
C ALA A 81 -11.19 10.70 -7.23
N SER A 82 -10.64 9.67 -6.59
CA SER A 82 -10.58 9.56 -5.12
C SER A 82 -9.76 10.70 -4.50
N ALA A 83 -8.62 11.07 -5.09
CA ALA A 83 -7.78 12.17 -4.63
C ALA A 83 -8.48 13.53 -4.80
N VAL A 84 -9.19 13.74 -5.90
CA VAL A 84 -10.00 14.95 -6.12
C VAL A 84 -11.13 15.03 -5.10
N ALA A 85 -11.85 13.93 -4.87
CA ALA A 85 -12.93 13.87 -3.88
C ALA A 85 -12.42 14.19 -2.47
N LEU A 86 -11.27 13.61 -2.08
CA LEU A 86 -10.63 13.88 -0.79
C LEU A 86 -10.23 15.35 -0.65
N THR A 87 -9.57 15.92 -1.66
CA THR A 87 -9.10 17.32 -1.67
C THR A 87 -10.26 18.31 -1.55
N ASN A 88 -11.44 17.98 -2.10
CA ASN A 88 -12.64 18.81 -2.05
C ASN A 88 -13.60 18.44 -0.92
N ALA A 89 -13.17 17.62 0.05
CA ALA A 89 -13.98 17.15 1.18
C ALA A 89 -15.32 16.47 0.78
N MET A 90 -15.37 15.83 -0.39
CA MET A 90 -16.54 15.15 -0.92
C MET A 90 -16.63 13.71 -0.38
N ALA A 91 -17.08 13.55 0.87
CA ALA A 91 -17.07 12.27 1.57
C ALA A 91 -17.82 11.15 0.83
N GLU A 92 -19.02 11.42 0.30
CA GLU A 92 -19.80 10.43 -0.44
C GLU A 92 -19.09 9.98 -1.72
N ALA A 93 -18.49 10.91 -2.46
CA ALA A 93 -17.73 10.60 -3.66
C ALA A 93 -16.48 9.77 -3.34
N PHE A 94 -15.79 10.08 -2.24
CA PHE A 94 -14.65 9.31 -1.76
C PHE A 94 -15.03 7.87 -1.38
N ILE A 95 -16.16 7.70 -0.70
CA ILE A 95 -16.71 6.38 -0.37
C ILE A 95 -17.12 5.63 -1.64
N ALA A 96 -17.72 6.30 -2.62
CA ALA A 96 -18.07 5.69 -3.89
C ALA A 96 -16.84 5.23 -4.69
N THR A 97 -15.76 6.03 -4.72
CA THR A 97 -14.50 5.63 -5.35
C THR A 97 -13.84 4.48 -4.59
N PHE A 98 -14.04 4.36 -3.27
CA PHE A 98 -13.59 3.21 -2.49
C PHE A 98 -14.19 1.90 -3.01
N PHE A 99 -15.52 1.81 -3.03
CA PHE A 99 -16.22 0.62 -3.48
C PHE A 99 -16.00 0.33 -4.98
N THR A 100 -15.89 1.39 -5.79
CA THR A 100 -15.56 1.26 -7.21
C THR A 100 -14.17 0.65 -7.40
N GLY A 101 -13.17 1.07 -6.62
CA GLY A 101 -11.83 0.50 -6.65
C GLY A 101 -11.83 -1.00 -6.30
N ILE A 102 -12.56 -1.39 -5.26
CA ILE A 102 -12.73 -2.80 -4.89
C ILE A 102 -13.40 -3.59 -6.02
N ALA A 103 -14.45 -3.06 -6.65
CA ALA A 103 -15.16 -3.74 -7.73
C ALA A 103 -14.27 -3.95 -8.97
N ILE A 104 -13.53 -2.92 -9.38
CA ILE A 104 -12.58 -3.01 -10.50
C ILE A 104 -11.47 -4.03 -10.18
N TYR A 105 -10.95 -4.00 -8.96
CA TYR A 105 -9.94 -4.95 -8.53
C TYR A 105 -10.48 -6.40 -8.50
N ALA A 106 -11.69 -6.62 -7.98
CA ALA A 106 -12.33 -7.93 -8.00
C ALA A 106 -12.52 -8.44 -9.43
N ALA A 107 -12.89 -7.57 -10.38
CA ALA A 107 -12.93 -7.92 -11.79
C ALA A 107 -11.55 -8.30 -12.32
N LEU A 108 -10.49 -7.59 -11.92
CA LEU A 108 -9.11 -7.92 -12.29
C LEU A 108 -8.72 -9.32 -11.81
N VAL A 109 -8.95 -9.63 -10.53
CA VAL A 109 -8.72 -10.97 -9.95
C VAL A 109 -9.50 -12.04 -10.72
N ALA A 110 -10.74 -11.75 -11.12
CA ALA A 110 -11.56 -12.69 -11.88
C ALA A 110 -11.05 -12.94 -13.31
N THR A 111 -10.33 -11.98 -13.91
CA THR A 111 -9.72 -12.13 -15.24
C THR A 111 -8.38 -12.87 -15.23
N GLU A 112 -7.72 -12.96 -14.09
CA GLU A 112 -6.36 -13.47 -13.94
C GLU A 112 -6.28 -14.75 -13.08
N ASP A 113 -5.06 -15.25 -12.80
CA ASP A 113 -4.87 -16.35 -11.87
C ASP A 113 -5.28 -15.95 -10.44
N ARG A 114 -6.37 -16.53 -9.95
CA ARG A 114 -6.95 -16.17 -8.65
C ARG A 114 -5.97 -16.32 -7.51
N LYS A 115 -5.11 -17.34 -7.50
CA LYS A 115 -4.25 -17.63 -6.34
C LYS A 115 -3.24 -16.51 -6.11
N THR A 116 -2.57 -16.07 -7.18
CA THR A 116 -1.53 -15.04 -7.07
C THR A 116 -2.12 -13.70 -6.65
N TRP A 117 -3.24 -13.31 -7.24
CA TRP A 117 -3.90 -12.05 -6.91
C TRP A 117 -4.60 -12.06 -5.56
N LEU A 118 -5.11 -13.21 -5.10
CA LEU A 118 -5.64 -13.34 -3.73
C LEU A 118 -4.54 -13.20 -2.68
N VAL A 119 -3.33 -13.69 -2.94
CA VAL A 119 -2.18 -13.47 -2.05
C VAL A 119 -1.79 -11.99 -2.02
N TRP A 120 -1.74 -11.32 -3.18
CA TRP A 120 -1.54 -9.87 -3.22
C TRP A 120 -2.58 -9.13 -2.38
N LEU A 121 -3.85 -9.45 -2.55
CA LEU A 121 -4.94 -8.82 -1.80
C LEU A 121 -4.83 -9.10 -0.29
N ALA A 122 -4.62 -10.35 0.11
CA ALA A 122 -4.57 -10.72 1.52
C ALA A 122 -3.34 -10.15 2.23
N VAL A 123 -2.15 -10.33 1.64
CA VAL A 123 -0.87 -9.99 2.27
C VAL A 123 -0.43 -8.58 1.93
N GLY A 124 -0.45 -8.23 0.64
CA GLY A 124 0.08 -6.97 0.14
C GLY A 124 -0.87 -5.78 0.30
N VAL A 125 -2.17 -6.02 0.45
CA VAL A 125 -3.17 -4.97 0.69
C VAL A 125 -3.66 -5.03 2.14
N PHE A 126 -4.46 -6.04 2.50
CA PHE A 126 -5.19 -6.02 3.78
C PHE A 126 -4.29 -6.15 4.99
N LEU A 127 -3.40 -7.14 5.01
CA LEU A 127 -2.48 -7.34 6.13
C LEU A 127 -1.52 -6.16 6.28
N ALA A 128 -0.97 -5.67 5.16
CA ALA A 128 -0.11 -4.49 5.14
C ALA A 128 -0.81 -3.26 5.76
N SER A 129 -2.03 -2.97 5.30
CA SER A 129 -2.84 -1.84 5.79
C SER A 129 -3.22 -1.99 7.25
N LEU A 130 -3.57 -3.20 7.70
CA LEU A 130 -3.96 -3.45 9.08
C LEU A 130 -2.76 -3.30 10.04
N VAL A 131 -1.61 -3.86 9.68
CA VAL A 131 -0.38 -3.72 10.46
C VAL A 131 0.03 -2.25 10.53
N SER A 132 0.03 -1.55 9.39
CA SER A 132 0.30 -0.12 9.27
C SER A 132 -0.62 0.70 10.17
N GLY A 133 -1.93 0.51 10.07
CA GLY A 133 -2.90 1.25 10.87
C GLY A 133 -2.80 0.96 12.37
N ILE A 134 -2.64 -0.31 12.77
CA ILE A 134 -2.49 -0.69 14.19
C ILE A 134 -1.21 -0.08 14.76
N PHE A 135 -0.07 -0.21 14.08
CA PHE A 135 1.18 0.35 14.56
C PHE A 135 1.18 1.88 14.50
N GLY A 136 0.76 2.47 13.39
CA GLY A 136 0.73 3.92 13.21
C GLY A 136 -0.20 4.61 14.19
N VAL A 137 -1.49 4.30 14.15
CA VAL A 137 -2.47 4.94 15.04
C VAL A 137 -2.27 4.49 16.49
N GLY A 138 -1.90 3.23 16.73
CA GLY A 138 -1.58 2.71 18.05
C GLY A 138 -0.40 3.41 18.70
N ALA A 139 0.72 3.53 17.98
CA ALA A 139 1.88 4.23 18.50
C ALA A 139 1.55 5.72 18.71
N LEU A 140 0.92 6.39 17.75
CA LEU A 140 0.53 7.80 17.92
C LEU A 140 -0.41 8.03 19.10
N ALA A 141 -1.31 7.08 19.41
CA ALA A 141 -2.16 7.16 20.59
C ALA A 141 -1.36 6.94 21.89
N LEU A 142 -0.43 5.98 21.91
CA LEU A 142 0.45 5.70 23.05
C LEU A 142 1.37 6.89 23.38
N PHE A 143 1.85 7.59 22.36
CA PHE A 143 2.67 8.80 22.51
C PHE A 143 1.83 10.07 22.72
N GLY A 144 0.51 9.95 22.87
CA GLY A 144 -0.39 11.05 23.20
C GLY A 144 -0.71 12.01 22.04
N SER A 145 -0.26 11.71 20.81
CA SER A 145 -0.56 12.51 19.62
C SER A 145 -1.98 12.29 19.10
N VAL A 146 -2.56 11.11 19.34
CA VAL A 146 -3.95 10.79 18.98
C VAL A 146 -4.76 10.52 20.26
N PRO A 147 -5.81 11.33 20.56
CA PRO A 147 -6.68 11.05 21.69
C PRO A 147 -7.39 9.71 21.56
N MET A 148 -7.48 8.94 22.65
CA MET A 148 -8.13 7.61 22.65
C MET A 148 -9.60 7.65 22.20
N GLY A 149 -10.30 8.77 22.41
CA GLY A 149 -11.69 8.95 21.95
C GLY A 149 -11.85 9.00 20.42
N VAL A 150 -10.81 9.43 19.69
CA VAL A 150 -10.81 9.46 18.22
C VAL A 150 -10.05 8.29 17.60
N PHE A 151 -9.42 7.44 18.44
CA PHE A 151 -8.63 6.30 18.00
C PHE A 151 -9.36 5.39 17.00
N PRO A 152 -10.62 4.97 17.23
CA PRO A 152 -11.32 4.12 16.27
C PRO A 152 -11.44 4.80 14.91
N THR A 153 -11.85 6.06 14.89
CA THR A 153 -12.01 6.84 13.65
C THR A 153 -10.69 7.01 12.90
N ALA A 154 -9.61 7.32 13.62
CA ALA A 154 -8.27 7.45 13.05
C ALA A 154 -7.78 6.11 12.47
N LEU A 155 -7.98 5.00 13.20
CA LEU A 155 -7.63 3.66 12.75
C LEU A 155 -8.40 3.27 11.50
N PHE A 156 -9.72 3.48 11.48
CA PHE A 156 -10.55 3.19 10.31
C PHE A 156 -10.15 4.04 9.11
N GLY A 157 -9.98 5.36 9.29
CA GLY A 157 -9.57 6.26 8.22
C GLY A 157 -8.23 5.85 7.59
N TRP A 158 -7.26 5.50 8.43
CA TRP A 158 -5.94 5.07 7.99
C TRP A 158 -6.02 3.73 7.22
N VAL A 159 -6.56 2.68 7.84
CA VAL A 159 -6.60 1.34 7.21
C VAL A 159 -7.32 1.37 5.87
N PHE A 160 -8.45 2.10 5.78
CA PHE A 160 -9.19 2.20 4.52
C PHE A 160 -8.46 3.05 3.46
N GLY A 161 -7.74 4.09 3.89
CA GLY A 161 -6.87 4.87 3.01
C GLY A 161 -5.75 4.01 2.41
N ASP A 162 -5.05 3.24 3.24
CA ASP A 162 -3.97 2.34 2.81
C ASP A 162 -4.51 1.27 1.85
N ILE A 163 -5.64 0.65 2.15
CA ILE A 163 -6.29 -0.33 1.27
C ILE A 163 -6.52 0.29 -0.11
N MET A 164 -7.00 1.53 -0.19
CA MET A 164 -7.25 2.18 -1.48
C MET A 164 -5.98 2.41 -2.27
N VAL A 165 -4.95 2.94 -1.63
CA VAL A 165 -3.66 3.19 -2.27
C VAL A 165 -3.05 1.88 -2.77
N LEU A 166 -3.11 0.81 -1.97
CA LEU A 166 -2.52 -0.47 -2.33
C LEU A 166 -3.32 -1.22 -3.41
N ILE A 167 -4.66 -1.20 -3.36
CA ILE A 167 -5.52 -1.78 -4.40
C ILE A 167 -5.34 -1.06 -5.74
N THR A 168 -5.10 0.26 -5.71
CA THR A 168 -4.95 1.05 -6.94
C THR A 168 -3.48 1.15 -7.35
N ILE A 169 -2.74 2.07 -6.75
CA ILE A 169 -1.34 2.37 -7.08
C ILE A 169 -0.47 1.15 -6.85
N GLY A 170 -0.60 0.47 -5.70
CA GLY A 170 0.18 -0.72 -5.38
C GLY A 170 0.01 -1.83 -6.43
N THR A 171 -1.23 -2.12 -6.82
CA THR A 171 -1.55 -3.07 -7.88
C THR A 171 -0.99 -2.64 -9.23
N ILE A 172 -1.12 -1.36 -9.62
CA ILE A 172 -0.58 -0.85 -10.89
C ILE A 172 0.94 -1.01 -10.93
N LEU A 173 1.65 -0.65 -9.86
CA LEU A 173 3.10 -0.82 -9.76
C LEU A 173 3.49 -2.31 -9.82
N THR A 174 2.70 -3.17 -9.18
CA THR A 174 2.88 -4.62 -9.21
C THR A 174 2.72 -5.18 -10.63
N LEU A 175 1.72 -4.70 -11.37
CA LEU A 175 1.44 -5.12 -12.75
C LEU A 175 2.45 -4.60 -13.77
N VAL A 176 2.75 -3.31 -13.69
CA VAL A 176 3.44 -2.58 -14.75
C VAL A 176 4.93 -2.56 -14.50
N VAL A 177 5.38 -2.34 -13.27
CA VAL A 177 6.80 -2.05 -12.99
C VAL A 177 7.56 -3.28 -12.51
N THR A 178 6.94 -4.11 -11.66
CA THR A 178 7.59 -5.28 -11.05
C THR A 178 8.22 -6.24 -12.07
N PRO A 179 7.57 -6.60 -13.20
CA PRO A 179 8.17 -7.50 -14.18
C PRO A 179 9.47 -6.99 -14.80
N TYR A 180 9.62 -5.67 -14.91
CA TYR A 180 10.84 -5.03 -15.43
C TYR A 180 11.89 -4.92 -14.34
N LEU A 181 11.52 -4.45 -13.14
CA LEU A 181 12.45 -4.32 -12.03
C LEU A 181 13.10 -5.64 -11.64
N MET A 182 12.34 -6.74 -11.61
CA MET A 182 12.88 -8.07 -11.28
C MET A 182 13.95 -8.58 -12.26
N ARG A 183 14.09 -7.96 -13.44
CA ARG A 183 15.13 -8.29 -14.45
C ARG A 183 16.39 -7.44 -14.31
N THR A 184 16.39 -6.47 -13.40
CA THR A 184 17.52 -5.55 -13.20
C THR A 184 18.44 -6.01 -12.09
N VAL A 185 19.65 -5.46 -12.06
CA VAL A 185 20.66 -5.72 -11.00
C VAL A 185 20.31 -5.09 -9.66
N ILE A 186 19.37 -4.14 -9.63
CA ILE A 186 18.95 -3.45 -8.39
C ILE A 186 17.88 -4.22 -7.62
N TYR A 187 17.33 -5.31 -8.18
CA TYR A 187 16.36 -6.14 -7.49
C TYR A 187 17.01 -6.99 -6.41
N VAL A 188 16.52 -6.85 -5.17
CA VAL A 188 17.01 -7.58 -3.99
C VAL A 188 16.17 -8.83 -3.79
N ARG A 189 16.79 -10.01 -3.92
CA ARG A 189 16.08 -11.30 -3.89
C ARG A 189 15.76 -11.78 -2.49
N GLU A 190 16.68 -11.58 -1.56
CA GLU A 190 16.52 -11.92 -0.15
C GLU A 190 16.00 -10.69 0.62
N LEU A 191 16.35 -10.58 1.90
CA LEU A 191 16.01 -9.42 2.73
C LEU A 191 16.96 -8.22 2.50
N PHE A 192 18.24 -8.46 2.25
CA PHE A 192 19.26 -7.41 2.06
C PHE A 192 20.09 -7.54 0.77
N SER A 193 20.07 -8.70 0.11
CA SER A 193 20.85 -9.03 -1.09
C SER A 193 20.03 -9.80 -2.12
#